data_AF-A0A971WIU0-F1
#
_entry.id   AF-A0A971WIU0-F1
#
_cell.length_a   1.000
_cell.length_b   1.000
_cell.length_c   1.000
_cell.angle_alpha   90.00
_cell.angle_beta   90.00
_cell.angle_gamma   90.00
#
_symmetry.space_group_name_H-M   'P 1'
#
loop_
_entity.id
_entity.type
_entity.pdbx_description
1 polymer ?
#
loop_
_entity_poly.entity_id
_entity_poly.type
_entity_poly.pdbx_seq_one_letter_code
_entity_poly.pdbx_strand_id
1 'polypeptide(L)'
;MKGFFVDWIEKPAERKEKRDKTIVLLLVTFYLIVSFYHLGSLKAPQTYWQPSSPGEGACLDLGKEETIKRISFFGGLIGEGEYRLEYSADAETWQEGPLLKPQNVFEWKEADVDLRGRYIRIIAQKSGGMLNEIGFWGEKQTLLPVNAILPLHQGYLLPQGFPEAFDEQDTVPYQSSYLNSTYFDEIYFARTAYEYLHQVEPYEWTHPPLGKMLISLGITIFGMNPFGWRFMGVVFGALIIPLMYFLGKKLFGESEYGLVAAFLMTFEFMHFVQARIATIDTYVVFFIILMYYFMLVYLSIPYSPSETRRFLLPLFLSGLSFGLGASVKWTGIYAGGGLAVLFFLDLVKKRKENPSSFATFCKKMFPWCVLFFIIVPLFVYCLFYVFFLPGPTGIRDIWRHQLQMFNYHSKLEATHPFSSPWWQWPLMIRPIWLYQGKGLPPGQISSIVSLGNPAIWWGGTLVLLFSLILPLFLKEKALPFILIGFLAQYLPWVLVPRLTFIYHFYNSVPFYILLIVLFYRKIRKNYPRYKSFLFGYLVLAAFLFFLFYPVLSGEIVSKNYVATYLRWLPSWTFFIN
;
A
#
# COMPACT_ATOMS: atom_id res chain seq x y z
N MET A 1 38.84 19.08 5.02
CA MET A 1 38.25 17.95 4.27
C MET A 1 38.92 16.58 4.51
N LYS A 2 39.54 16.31 5.67
CA LYS A 2 40.05 14.96 6.02
C LYS A 2 39.00 14.02 6.64
N GLY A 3 37.80 14.52 6.95
CA GLY A 3 36.75 13.76 7.66
C GLY A 3 35.64 13.13 6.80
N PHE A 4 35.69 13.27 5.47
CA PHE A 4 34.61 12.83 4.57
C PHE A 4 34.81 11.43 3.97
N PHE A 5 35.93 10.75 4.27
CA PHE A 5 36.26 9.43 3.70
C PHE A 5 36.14 8.39 4.80
N VAL A 6 34.99 7.72 4.81
CA VAL A 6 34.41 7.00 5.93
C VAL A 6 34.48 5.49 5.68
N ASP A 7 34.82 4.67 6.69
CA ASP A 7 34.44 3.25 6.67
C ASP A 7 32.95 3.14 6.90
N TRP A 8 32.15 2.77 5.92
CA TRP A 8 30.70 2.76 6.03
C TRP A 8 30.12 1.96 7.22
N ILE A 9 30.96 1.14 7.88
CA ILE A 9 30.56 0.09 8.82
C ILE A 9 31.46 0.09 10.05
N GLU A 10 30.86 -0.18 11.21
CA GLU A 10 31.60 -0.47 12.44
C GLU A 10 31.90 -1.97 12.54
N LYS A 11 33.10 -2.32 13.05
CA LYS A 11 33.53 -3.72 13.18
C LYS A 11 32.49 -4.53 13.98
N PRO A 12 32.09 -5.73 13.51
CA PRO A 12 31.06 -6.52 14.18
C PRO A 12 31.51 -6.99 15.57
N ALA A 13 30.62 -6.89 16.56
CA ALA A 13 30.81 -7.51 17.87
C ALA A 13 30.36 -8.99 17.88
N GLU A 14 30.89 -9.79 18.81
CA GLU A 14 30.71 -11.25 18.87
C GLU A 14 29.26 -11.70 19.21
N ARG A 15 28.92 -12.92 18.74
CA ARG A 15 27.59 -13.49 18.46
C ARG A 15 26.62 -13.70 19.65
N LYS A 16 25.34 -13.34 19.44
CA LYS A 16 24.14 -13.99 20.05
C LYS A 16 23.01 -14.25 19.03
N GLU A 17 23.31 -14.88 17.90
CA GLU A 17 22.39 -15.06 16.76
C GLU A 17 21.07 -15.81 17.07
N LYS A 18 21.05 -16.75 18.04
CA LYS A 18 19.83 -17.52 18.36
C LYS A 18 18.74 -16.65 18.99
N ARG A 19 19.11 -15.78 19.94
CA ARG A 19 18.17 -14.87 20.63
C ARG A 19 17.57 -13.85 19.66
N ASP A 20 18.38 -13.30 18.77
CA ASP A 20 17.92 -12.31 17.80
C ASP A 20 16.84 -12.90 16.87
N LYS A 21 17.06 -14.13 16.38
CA LYS A 21 16.10 -14.84 15.53
C LYS A 21 14.74 -15.00 16.22
N THR A 22 14.73 -15.39 17.50
CA THR A 22 13.49 -15.53 18.27
C THR A 22 12.77 -14.18 18.41
N ILE A 23 13.49 -13.10 18.73
CA ILE A 23 12.87 -11.77 18.89
C ILE A 23 12.28 -11.28 17.56
N VAL A 24 13.04 -11.39 16.46
CA VAL A 24 12.54 -10.99 15.13
C VAL A 24 11.33 -11.83 14.72
N LEU A 25 11.35 -13.14 15.00
CA LEU A 25 10.19 -14.00 14.73
C LEU A 25 8.97 -13.56 15.55
N LEU A 26 9.14 -13.24 16.84
CA LEU A 26 8.04 -12.73 17.68
C LEU A 26 7.47 -11.41 17.15
N LEU A 27 8.32 -10.49 16.67
CA LEU A 27 7.87 -9.24 16.05
C LEU A 27 7.09 -9.49 14.76
N VAL A 28 7.58 -10.37 13.90
CA VAL A 28 6.90 -10.77 12.66
C VAL A 28 5.57 -11.45 12.96
N THR A 29 5.54 -12.40 13.89
CA THR A 29 4.31 -13.10 14.30
C THR A 29 3.30 -12.12 14.87
N PHE A 30 3.71 -11.23 15.78
CA PHE A 30 2.85 -10.18 16.31
C PHE A 30 2.29 -9.32 15.17
N TYR A 31 3.16 -8.83 14.27
CA TYR A 31 2.75 -7.99 13.14
C TYR A 31 1.75 -8.69 12.22
N LEU A 32 1.98 -9.98 11.89
CA LEU A 32 1.09 -10.77 11.07
C LEU A 32 -0.27 -10.96 11.73
N ILE A 33 -0.31 -11.25 13.04
CA ILE A 33 -1.56 -11.39 13.80
C ILE A 33 -2.36 -10.08 13.72
N VAL A 34 -1.75 -8.95 14.07
CA VAL A 34 -2.48 -7.66 14.08
C VAL A 34 -2.83 -7.18 12.68
N SER A 35 -2.03 -7.51 11.66
CA SER A 35 -2.26 -7.08 10.28
C SER A 35 -3.27 -7.94 9.54
N PHE A 36 -3.37 -9.24 9.84
CA PHE A 36 -4.41 -10.11 9.27
C PHE A 36 -5.73 -10.04 10.02
N TYR A 37 -5.72 -9.64 11.29
CA TYR A 37 -6.94 -9.46 12.06
C TYR A 37 -7.87 -8.44 11.38
N HIS A 38 -9.07 -8.89 11.02
CA HIS A 38 -10.06 -8.07 10.29
C HIS A 38 -9.47 -7.39 9.05
N LEU A 39 -8.63 -8.08 8.27
CA LEU A 39 -8.04 -7.51 7.05
C LEU A 39 -9.09 -7.27 5.97
N GLY A 40 -10.05 -8.19 5.84
CA GLY A 40 -11.08 -8.21 4.81
C GLY A 40 -11.85 -9.52 4.86
N SER A 41 -13.03 -9.54 4.26
CA SER A 41 -13.85 -10.73 4.06
C SER A 41 -13.21 -11.64 3.02
N LEU A 42 -13.28 -12.95 3.26
CA LEU A 42 -12.98 -14.00 2.27
C LEU A 42 -14.18 -14.26 1.34
N LYS A 43 -15.33 -13.64 1.61
CA LYS A 43 -16.54 -13.74 0.82
C LYS A 43 -16.82 -12.40 0.12
N ALA A 44 -17.05 -12.46 -1.18
CA ALA A 44 -17.57 -11.39 -2.01
C ALA A 44 -18.25 -12.01 -3.25
N PRO A 45 -19.25 -11.37 -3.85
CA PRO A 45 -19.84 -11.84 -5.10
C PRO A 45 -18.78 -12.05 -6.20
N GLN A 46 -18.88 -13.15 -6.94
CA GLN A 46 -18.01 -13.55 -8.04
C GLN A 46 -18.75 -13.65 -9.38
N THR A 47 -20.02 -14.06 -9.37
CA THR A 47 -20.88 -14.11 -10.56
C THR A 47 -21.52 -12.75 -10.82
N TYR A 48 -22.08 -12.55 -12.02
CA TYR A 48 -22.69 -11.26 -12.37
C TYR A 48 -23.65 -11.32 -13.56
N TRP A 49 -24.60 -10.39 -13.55
CA TRP A 49 -25.33 -9.95 -14.72
C TRP A 49 -24.66 -8.75 -15.37
N GLN A 50 -24.51 -8.78 -16.70
CA GLN A 50 -24.03 -7.65 -17.47
C GLN A 50 -24.99 -7.37 -18.65
N PRO A 51 -25.88 -6.38 -18.53
CA PRO A 51 -26.80 -6.03 -19.61
C PRO A 51 -26.04 -5.62 -20.87
N SER A 52 -26.49 -6.13 -22.02
CA SER A 52 -25.95 -5.79 -23.33
C SER A 52 -26.60 -4.54 -23.92
N SER A 53 -27.84 -4.24 -23.53
CA SER A 53 -28.59 -3.07 -24.04
C SER A 53 -29.47 -2.40 -22.99
N PRO A 54 -29.76 -1.09 -23.13
CA PRO A 54 -30.78 -0.43 -22.33
C PRO A 54 -32.16 -1.08 -22.53
N GLY A 55 -32.95 -1.21 -21.46
CA GLY A 55 -34.26 -1.86 -21.43
C GLY A 55 -34.21 -3.35 -21.08
N GLU A 56 -33.03 -3.97 -21.08
CA GLU A 56 -32.83 -5.34 -20.64
C GLU A 56 -33.04 -5.47 -19.12
N GLY A 57 -33.64 -6.57 -18.67
CA GLY A 57 -33.92 -6.79 -17.26
C GLY A 57 -34.87 -7.96 -17.00
N ALA A 58 -35.27 -8.12 -15.74
CA ALA A 58 -36.24 -9.12 -15.32
C ALA A 58 -37.13 -8.60 -14.19
N CYS A 59 -38.18 -9.36 -13.90
CA CYS A 59 -39.12 -9.16 -12.80
C CYS A 59 -38.88 -10.23 -11.72
N LEU A 60 -38.73 -9.80 -10.47
CA LEU A 60 -38.60 -10.67 -9.31
C LEU A 60 -39.97 -10.82 -8.67
N ASP A 61 -40.31 -12.03 -8.23
CA ASP A 61 -41.45 -12.32 -7.36
C ASP A 61 -40.93 -12.70 -5.96
N LEU A 62 -41.30 -11.93 -4.94
CA LEU A 62 -40.98 -12.21 -3.54
C LEU A 62 -41.91 -13.28 -2.92
N GLY A 63 -42.90 -13.76 -3.66
CA GLY A 63 -43.88 -14.77 -3.25
C GLY A 63 -45.08 -14.21 -2.49
N LYS A 64 -44.90 -13.10 -1.77
CA LYS A 64 -45.95 -12.34 -1.10
C LYS A 64 -45.59 -10.85 -1.06
N GLU A 65 -46.57 -10.02 -0.70
CA GLU A 65 -46.31 -8.59 -0.51
C GLU A 65 -45.39 -8.37 0.69
N GLU A 66 -44.29 -7.68 0.48
CA GLU A 66 -43.27 -7.38 1.49
C GLU A 66 -43.03 -5.88 1.58
N THR A 67 -42.52 -5.43 2.73
CA THR A 67 -42.02 -4.07 2.92
C THR A 67 -40.50 -4.08 2.82
N ILE A 68 -39.94 -3.33 1.87
CA ILE A 68 -38.51 -3.20 1.63
C ILE A 68 -38.05 -1.89 2.26
N LYS A 69 -37.12 -1.97 3.20
CA LYS A 69 -36.52 -0.84 3.90
C LYS A 69 -35.15 -0.45 3.38
N ARG A 70 -34.44 -1.38 2.74
CA ARG A 70 -33.12 -1.14 2.15
C ARG A 70 -32.83 -2.08 0.99
N ILE A 71 -32.04 -1.60 0.05
CA ILE A 71 -31.51 -2.38 -1.06
C ILE A 71 -29.98 -2.31 -0.97
N SER A 72 -29.32 -3.47 -0.91
CA SER A 72 -27.85 -3.58 -0.98
C SER A 72 -27.48 -4.13 -2.34
N PHE A 73 -26.55 -3.50 -3.05
CA PHE A 73 -26.13 -3.95 -4.37
C PHE A 73 -24.61 -3.81 -4.55
N PHE A 74 -24.02 -4.76 -5.28
CA PHE A 74 -22.59 -4.84 -5.51
C PHE A 74 -22.27 -4.63 -6.99
N GLY A 75 -21.46 -3.61 -7.26
CA GLY A 75 -20.93 -3.34 -8.59
C GLY A 75 -19.65 -4.11 -8.88
N GLY A 76 -19.58 -4.75 -10.03
CA GLY A 76 -18.36 -5.41 -10.51
C GLY A 76 -17.48 -4.49 -11.34
N LEU A 77 -16.93 -5.07 -12.41
CA LEU A 77 -16.11 -4.37 -13.41
C LEU A 77 -16.99 -3.87 -14.58
N ILE A 78 -16.43 -3.04 -15.47
CA ILE A 78 -16.98 -2.63 -16.78
C ILE A 78 -18.12 -1.61 -16.69
N GLY A 79 -18.04 -0.55 -17.50
CA GLY A 79 -19.16 0.36 -17.82
C GLY A 79 -19.71 1.23 -16.69
N GLU A 80 -20.51 2.23 -17.06
CA GLU A 80 -21.39 2.93 -16.12
C GLU A 80 -22.74 2.19 -16.09
N GLY A 81 -22.90 1.21 -15.20
CA GLY A 81 -24.20 0.56 -14.99
C GLY A 81 -25.18 1.50 -14.30
N GLU A 82 -26.39 1.61 -14.84
CA GLU A 82 -27.51 2.28 -14.18
C GLU A 82 -28.74 1.39 -14.27
N TYR A 83 -29.34 1.05 -13.14
CA TYR A 83 -30.46 0.10 -13.07
C TYR A 83 -31.65 0.77 -12.40
N ARG A 84 -32.75 0.94 -13.16
CA ARG A 84 -34.00 1.47 -12.63
C ARG A 84 -34.77 0.34 -11.96
N LEU A 85 -35.25 0.60 -10.75
CA LEU A 85 -36.16 -0.30 -10.06
C LEU A 85 -37.59 0.20 -10.20
N GLU A 86 -38.51 -0.74 -10.41
CA GLU A 86 -39.95 -0.50 -10.33
C GLU A 86 -40.54 -1.58 -9.43
N TYR A 87 -41.60 -1.26 -8.70
CA TYR A 87 -42.26 -2.21 -7.79
C TYR A 87 -43.76 -2.25 -8.00
N SER A 88 -44.36 -3.39 -7.66
CA SER A 88 -45.79 -3.63 -7.85
C SER A 88 -46.33 -4.64 -6.83
N ALA A 89 -47.60 -4.50 -6.46
CA ALA A 89 -48.30 -5.50 -5.64
C ALA A 89 -48.93 -6.62 -6.49
N ASP A 90 -49.30 -6.31 -7.74
CA ASP A 90 -50.13 -7.16 -8.63
C ASP A 90 -49.44 -7.53 -9.96
N ALA A 91 -48.25 -6.99 -10.23
CA ALA A 91 -47.52 -7.05 -11.50
C ALA A 91 -48.18 -6.32 -12.68
N GLU A 92 -49.25 -5.57 -12.45
CA GLU A 92 -49.98 -4.79 -13.45
C GLU A 92 -49.71 -3.29 -13.26
N THR A 93 -49.84 -2.80 -12.02
CA THR A 93 -49.63 -1.39 -11.67
C THR A 93 -48.23 -1.21 -11.09
N TRP A 94 -47.37 -0.46 -11.80
CA TRP A 94 -45.96 -0.27 -11.45
C TRP A 94 -45.71 1.12 -10.89
N GLN A 95 -44.92 1.18 -9.82
CA GLN A 95 -44.47 2.40 -9.18
C GLN A 95 -42.95 2.53 -9.33
N GLU A 96 -42.46 3.76 -9.50
CA GLU A 96 -41.02 4.02 -9.66
C GLU A 96 -40.28 3.88 -8.32
N GLY A 97 -39.22 3.06 -8.33
CA GLY A 97 -38.27 2.91 -7.24
C GLY A 97 -36.98 3.71 -7.47
N PRO A 98 -35.95 3.49 -6.64
CA PRO A 98 -34.67 4.19 -6.79
C PRO A 98 -33.93 3.76 -8.06
N LEU A 99 -33.10 4.67 -8.57
CA LEU A 99 -32.12 4.36 -9.61
C LEU A 99 -30.81 3.92 -8.95
N LEU A 100 -30.41 2.66 -9.18
CA LEU A 100 -29.18 2.11 -8.63
C LEU A 100 -27.99 2.42 -9.55
N LYS A 101 -26.94 3.00 -8.96
CA LYS A 101 -25.70 3.38 -9.64
C LYS A 101 -24.51 2.84 -8.87
N PRO A 102 -23.87 1.73 -9.31
CA PRO A 102 -22.77 1.14 -8.57
C PRO A 102 -21.55 2.08 -8.40
N GLN A 103 -21.32 3.03 -9.34
CA GLN A 103 -20.29 4.09 -9.37
C GLN A 103 -18.82 3.63 -9.20
N ASN A 104 -18.50 2.87 -8.16
CA ASN A 104 -17.21 2.27 -7.87
C ASN A 104 -17.27 0.75 -8.11
N VAL A 105 -16.09 0.14 -8.24
CA VAL A 105 -15.95 -1.29 -8.51
C VAL A 105 -15.66 -2.07 -7.25
N PHE A 106 -16.21 -3.27 -7.15
CA PHE A 106 -16.05 -4.19 -6.03
C PHE A 106 -16.41 -3.56 -4.68
N GLU A 107 -17.48 -2.76 -4.66
CA GLU A 107 -17.99 -2.06 -3.48
C GLU A 107 -19.50 -2.32 -3.34
N TRP A 108 -19.92 -2.62 -2.10
CA TRP A 108 -21.33 -2.61 -1.71
C TRP A 108 -21.83 -1.18 -1.56
N LYS A 109 -22.98 -0.91 -2.17
CA LYS A 109 -23.76 0.32 -2.01
C LYS A 109 -25.12 -0.02 -1.44
N GLU A 110 -25.68 0.94 -0.72
CA GLU A 110 -27.02 0.81 -0.14
C GLU A 110 -27.92 1.98 -0.55
N ALA A 111 -29.20 1.66 -0.73
CA ALA A 111 -30.27 2.64 -0.85
C ALA A 111 -31.33 2.35 0.21
N ASP A 112 -31.48 3.28 1.16
CA ASP A 112 -32.60 3.26 2.11
C ASP A 112 -33.88 3.68 1.39
N VAL A 113 -34.92 2.86 1.52
CA VAL A 113 -36.19 3.03 0.83
C VAL A 113 -37.36 2.69 1.75
N ASP A 114 -38.58 3.01 1.35
CA ASP A 114 -39.78 2.52 2.01
C ASP A 114 -40.78 2.09 0.95
N LEU A 115 -40.53 0.90 0.38
CA LEU A 115 -41.32 0.35 -0.71
C LEU A 115 -42.16 -0.79 -0.19
N ARG A 116 -43.37 -0.94 -0.74
CA ARG A 116 -44.26 -2.05 -0.44
C ARG A 116 -44.74 -2.69 -1.73
N GLY A 117 -44.50 -3.97 -1.88
CA GLY A 117 -44.83 -4.71 -3.10
C GLY A 117 -44.41 -6.17 -3.03
N ARG A 118 -44.95 -6.97 -3.96
CA ARG A 118 -44.58 -8.37 -4.15
C ARG A 118 -43.58 -8.54 -5.30
N TYR A 119 -43.71 -7.70 -6.32
CA TYR A 119 -42.94 -7.79 -7.55
C TYR A 119 -41.97 -6.62 -7.68
N ILE A 120 -40.76 -6.89 -8.16
CA ILE A 120 -39.71 -5.88 -8.39
C ILE A 120 -39.15 -6.06 -9.79
N ARG A 121 -39.19 -5.03 -10.64
CA ARG A 121 -38.45 -5.01 -11.90
C ARG A 121 -37.11 -4.34 -11.71
N ILE A 122 -36.08 -4.92 -12.32
CA ILE A 122 -34.76 -4.30 -12.46
C ILE A 122 -34.51 -4.15 -13.95
N ILE A 123 -34.35 -2.90 -14.40
CA ILE A 123 -34.26 -2.56 -15.82
C ILE A 123 -32.99 -1.73 -16.06
N ALA A 124 -32.10 -2.20 -16.92
CA ALA A 124 -30.90 -1.48 -17.30
C ALA A 124 -31.26 -0.18 -18.05
N GLN A 125 -30.84 0.97 -17.52
CA GLN A 125 -30.88 2.26 -18.21
C GLN A 125 -29.60 2.49 -19.03
N LYS A 126 -28.46 2.04 -18.51
CA LYS A 126 -27.18 1.99 -19.21
C LYS A 126 -26.64 0.56 -19.17
N SER A 127 -26.16 0.09 -20.31
CA SER A 127 -25.59 -1.24 -20.46
C SER A 127 -24.08 -1.27 -20.20
N GLY A 128 -23.52 -2.47 -20.07
CA GLY A 128 -22.08 -2.70 -19.89
C GLY A 128 -21.63 -2.75 -18.43
N GLY A 129 -22.40 -2.21 -17.48
CA GLY A 129 -22.20 -2.35 -16.03
C GLY A 129 -22.34 -3.78 -15.54
N MET A 130 -21.39 -4.33 -14.77
CA MET A 130 -21.64 -5.57 -14.02
C MET A 130 -22.44 -5.29 -12.74
N LEU A 131 -23.55 -6.01 -12.57
CA LEU A 131 -24.25 -6.15 -11.29
C LEU A 131 -23.98 -7.57 -10.79
N ASN A 132 -23.13 -7.70 -9.77
CA ASN A 132 -22.76 -9.02 -9.27
C ASN A 132 -23.78 -9.58 -8.30
N GLU A 133 -24.37 -8.73 -7.47
CA GLU A 133 -25.29 -9.20 -6.45
C GLU A 133 -26.20 -8.06 -5.98
N ILE A 134 -27.44 -8.38 -5.66
CA ILE A 134 -28.39 -7.43 -5.09
C ILE A 134 -29.32 -8.13 -4.10
N GLY A 135 -29.45 -7.57 -2.90
CA GLY A 135 -30.35 -8.06 -1.86
C GLY A 135 -31.30 -7.00 -1.35
N PHE A 136 -32.50 -7.45 -0.95
CA PHE A 136 -33.57 -6.61 -0.44
C PHE A 136 -33.78 -6.89 1.04
N TRP A 137 -33.74 -5.84 1.85
CA TRP A 137 -33.88 -5.93 3.30
C TRP A 137 -35.25 -5.42 3.71
N GLY A 138 -36.00 -6.26 4.41
CA GLY A 138 -37.28 -5.90 4.99
C GLY A 138 -37.16 -5.28 6.38
N GLU A 139 -38.25 -5.32 7.13
CA GLU A 139 -38.27 -4.87 8.51
C GLU A 139 -37.28 -5.65 9.38
N LYS A 140 -36.77 -5.03 10.45
CA LYS A 140 -35.83 -5.66 11.39
C LYS A 140 -34.56 -6.23 10.72
N GLN A 141 -34.16 -5.66 9.58
CA GLN A 141 -32.96 -6.08 8.83
C GLN A 141 -33.03 -7.55 8.38
N THR A 142 -34.21 -8.05 8.00
CA THR A 142 -34.35 -9.40 7.43
C THR A 142 -34.09 -9.37 5.93
N LEU A 143 -33.14 -10.16 5.44
CA LEU A 143 -32.94 -10.34 3.99
C LEU A 143 -34.15 -11.10 3.42
N LEU A 144 -34.78 -10.53 2.40
CA LEU A 144 -35.99 -11.08 1.77
C LEU A 144 -35.59 -12.07 0.67
N PRO A 145 -36.16 -13.27 0.64
CA PRO A 145 -35.86 -14.24 -0.41
C PRO A 145 -36.51 -13.83 -1.73
N VAL A 146 -35.77 -14.01 -2.83
CA VAL A 146 -36.33 -13.96 -4.18
C VAL A 146 -36.94 -15.34 -4.49
N ASN A 147 -38.28 -15.42 -4.57
CA ASN A 147 -38.99 -16.68 -4.76
C ASN A 147 -38.96 -17.14 -6.23
N ALA A 148 -39.05 -16.21 -7.18
CA ALA A 148 -38.90 -16.51 -8.60
C ALA A 148 -38.35 -15.31 -9.38
N ILE A 149 -37.64 -15.61 -10.49
CA ILE A 149 -37.20 -14.62 -11.48
C ILE A 149 -37.98 -14.87 -12.77
N LEU A 150 -38.71 -13.85 -13.22
CA LEU A 150 -39.65 -13.87 -14.33
C LEU A 150 -39.18 -12.92 -15.43
N PRO A 151 -39.36 -13.26 -16.72
CA PRO A 151 -39.13 -12.32 -17.82
C PRO A 151 -39.98 -11.05 -17.68
N LEU A 152 -39.46 -9.89 -18.13
CA LEU A 152 -40.21 -8.62 -18.10
C LEU A 152 -41.52 -8.69 -18.89
N HIS A 153 -41.53 -9.46 -19.98
CA HIS A 153 -42.66 -9.62 -20.89
C HIS A 153 -42.98 -11.11 -21.04
N GLN A 154 -44.27 -11.47 -20.98
CA GLN A 154 -44.69 -12.85 -21.19
C GLN A 154 -44.26 -13.36 -22.58
N GLY A 155 -43.74 -14.59 -22.62
CA GLY A 155 -43.24 -15.22 -23.85
C GLY A 155 -41.78 -14.90 -24.21
N TYR A 156 -41.11 -14.03 -23.45
CA TYR A 156 -39.68 -13.75 -23.61
C TYR A 156 -38.83 -14.63 -22.68
N LEU A 157 -37.56 -14.82 -23.04
CA LEU A 157 -36.58 -15.48 -22.18
C LEU A 157 -35.98 -14.47 -21.19
N LEU A 158 -35.45 -14.99 -20.08
CA LEU A 158 -34.64 -14.17 -19.18
C LEU A 158 -33.36 -13.70 -19.90
N PRO A 159 -32.87 -12.49 -19.60
CA PRO A 159 -31.57 -12.08 -20.08
C PRO A 159 -30.49 -13.05 -19.58
N GLN A 160 -29.50 -13.30 -20.43
CA GLN A 160 -28.37 -14.15 -20.08
C GLN A 160 -27.62 -13.54 -18.89
N GLY A 161 -27.30 -14.36 -17.88
CA GLY A 161 -26.56 -13.89 -16.72
C GLY A 161 -27.42 -13.17 -15.67
N PHE A 162 -28.74 -12.97 -15.88
CA PHE A 162 -29.56 -12.23 -14.91
C PHE A 162 -29.71 -12.95 -13.55
N PRO A 163 -29.97 -14.27 -13.50
CA PRO A 163 -30.06 -14.99 -12.22
C PRO A 163 -28.79 -14.91 -11.37
N GLU A 164 -27.63 -14.72 -12.00
CA GLU A 164 -26.31 -14.56 -11.39
C GLU A 164 -26.14 -13.23 -10.62
N ALA A 165 -27.15 -12.36 -10.60
CA ALA A 165 -27.20 -11.21 -9.71
C ALA A 165 -27.90 -11.52 -8.37
N PHE A 166 -28.24 -12.80 -8.13
CA PHE A 166 -29.05 -13.28 -6.99
C PHE A 166 -28.59 -14.64 -6.42
N ASP A 167 -27.51 -15.23 -6.92
CA ASP A 167 -27.10 -16.60 -6.59
C ASP A 167 -26.15 -16.69 -5.39
N GLU A 168 -25.62 -15.57 -4.90
CA GLU A 168 -24.68 -15.47 -3.78
C GLU A 168 -25.24 -14.60 -2.63
N GLN A 169 -26.54 -14.72 -2.34
CA GLN A 169 -27.26 -13.93 -1.31
C GLN A 169 -26.66 -14.03 0.11
N ASP A 170 -25.88 -15.07 0.43
CA ASP A 170 -25.18 -15.18 1.71
C ASP A 170 -24.01 -14.19 1.86
N THR A 171 -23.61 -13.53 0.76
CA THR A 171 -22.58 -12.49 0.73
C THR A 171 -23.14 -11.09 0.98
N VAL A 172 -24.46 -10.88 0.82
CA VAL A 172 -25.11 -9.57 0.90
C VAL A 172 -25.02 -9.02 2.33
N PRO A 173 -24.33 -7.89 2.55
CA PRO A 173 -24.30 -7.25 3.85
C PRO A 173 -25.48 -6.27 3.98
N TYR A 174 -25.98 -6.11 5.20
CA TYR A 174 -26.89 -5.00 5.52
C TYR A 174 -26.20 -3.64 5.38
N GLN A 175 -24.88 -3.61 5.60
CA GLN A 175 -24.06 -2.41 5.55
C GLN A 175 -22.66 -2.69 4.98
N SER A 176 -22.25 -1.83 4.07
CA SER A 176 -20.95 -1.73 3.44
C SER A 176 -19.90 -1.32 4.47
N SER A 177 -18.75 -1.95 4.38
CA SER A 177 -17.60 -1.65 5.23
C SER A 177 -16.30 -1.90 4.49
N TYR A 178 -15.20 -1.45 5.07
CA TYR A 178 -13.87 -1.80 4.56
C TYR A 178 -13.67 -3.32 4.49
N LEU A 179 -14.39 -4.12 5.29
CA LEU A 179 -14.27 -5.59 5.27
C LEU A 179 -14.88 -6.22 4.03
N ASN A 180 -15.91 -5.64 3.43
CA ASN A 180 -16.65 -6.27 2.32
C ASN A 180 -16.53 -5.49 0.99
N SER A 181 -15.85 -4.34 1.01
CA SER A 181 -15.78 -3.44 -0.13
C SER A 181 -14.38 -2.87 -0.33
N THR A 182 -14.09 -2.47 -1.57
CA THR A 182 -12.99 -1.55 -1.86
C THR A 182 -13.23 -0.20 -1.20
N TYR A 183 -12.13 0.50 -0.90
CA TYR A 183 -12.15 1.89 -0.45
C TYR A 183 -10.88 2.61 -0.90
N PHE A 184 -10.93 3.95 -0.95
CA PHE A 184 -9.80 4.77 -1.39
C PHE A 184 -9.23 4.24 -2.73
N ASP A 185 -7.91 4.18 -2.89
CA ASP A 185 -7.24 3.78 -4.13
C ASP A 185 -7.36 2.27 -4.45
N GLU A 186 -8.03 1.45 -3.64
CA GLU A 186 -8.31 0.05 -4.00
C GLU A 186 -9.19 -0.04 -5.25
N ILE A 187 -10.04 0.97 -5.50
CA ILE A 187 -10.85 1.08 -6.72
C ILE A 187 -10.02 1.17 -8.00
N TYR A 188 -8.73 1.53 -7.88
CA TYR A 188 -7.78 1.57 -8.98
C TYR A 188 -6.90 0.31 -9.00
N PHE A 189 -6.27 -0.02 -7.88
CA PHE A 189 -5.23 -1.06 -7.87
C PHE A 189 -5.79 -2.49 -7.81
N ALA A 190 -6.80 -2.75 -6.97
CA ALA A 190 -7.45 -4.07 -6.93
C ALA A 190 -8.23 -4.31 -8.24
N ARG A 191 -8.82 -3.24 -8.78
CA ARG A 191 -9.43 -3.24 -10.12
C ARG A 191 -8.46 -3.66 -11.20
N THR A 192 -7.33 -2.96 -11.35
CA THR A 192 -6.37 -3.30 -12.40
C THR A 192 -5.74 -4.67 -12.18
N ALA A 193 -5.59 -5.11 -10.92
CA ALA A 193 -5.13 -6.47 -10.64
C ALA A 193 -6.11 -7.53 -11.16
N TYR A 194 -7.43 -7.29 -11.06
CA TYR A 194 -8.45 -8.12 -11.71
C TYR A 194 -8.37 -8.02 -13.24
N GLU A 195 -8.22 -6.83 -13.80
CA GLU A 195 -8.11 -6.60 -15.26
C GLU A 195 -6.90 -7.35 -15.85
N TYR A 196 -5.75 -7.37 -15.17
CA TYR A 196 -4.59 -8.18 -15.56
C TYR A 196 -4.88 -9.68 -15.60
N LEU A 197 -5.59 -10.21 -14.60
CA LEU A 197 -5.97 -11.63 -14.55
C LEU A 197 -6.91 -12.01 -15.70
N HIS A 198 -7.73 -11.08 -16.16
CA HIS A 198 -8.74 -11.30 -17.20
C HIS A 198 -8.33 -10.79 -18.58
N GLN A 199 -7.09 -10.31 -18.74
CA GLN A 199 -6.57 -9.75 -20.00
C GLN A 199 -7.43 -8.59 -20.53
N VAL A 200 -7.94 -7.76 -19.61
CA VAL A 200 -8.69 -6.53 -19.91
C VAL A 200 -7.74 -5.34 -19.85
N GLU A 201 -8.01 -4.32 -20.68
CA GLU A 201 -7.24 -3.07 -20.68
C GLU A 201 -7.21 -2.44 -19.28
N PRO A 202 -6.02 -2.15 -18.72
CA PRO A 202 -5.89 -1.67 -17.35
C PRO A 202 -6.39 -0.23 -17.18
N TYR A 203 -7.28 -0.02 -16.21
CA TYR A 203 -7.77 1.31 -15.85
C TYR A 203 -6.67 2.16 -15.20
N GLU A 204 -5.95 1.59 -14.23
CA GLU A 204 -4.79 2.23 -13.61
C GLU A 204 -3.52 1.87 -14.39
N TRP A 205 -3.13 2.73 -15.31
CA TRP A 205 -1.89 2.61 -16.09
C TRP A 205 -0.81 3.62 -15.68
N THR A 206 -1.08 4.47 -14.67
CA THR A 206 -0.19 5.58 -14.28
C THR A 206 1.03 5.11 -13.46
N HIS A 207 1.04 3.84 -13.06
CA HIS A 207 2.16 3.19 -12.40
C HIS A 207 2.63 1.93 -13.14
N PRO A 208 3.93 1.57 -13.02
CA PRO A 208 4.46 0.30 -13.49
C PRO A 208 3.69 -0.94 -12.97
N PRO A 209 3.73 -2.07 -13.70
CA PRO A 209 2.81 -3.19 -13.49
C PRO A 209 3.07 -4.06 -12.24
N LEU A 210 4.31 -4.20 -11.76
CA LEU A 210 4.67 -5.22 -10.75
C LEU A 210 3.86 -5.12 -9.46
N GLY A 211 3.59 -3.91 -8.97
CA GLY A 211 2.81 -3.74 -7.73
C GLY A 211 1.40 -4.31 -7.84
N LYS A 212 0.75 -4.10 -8.99
CA LYS A 212 -0.59 -4.61 -9.28
C LYS A 212 -0.57 -6.12 -9.53
N MET A 213 0.49 -6.63 -10.16
CA MET A 213 0.68 -8.07 -10.31
C MET A 213 0.83 -8.82 -8.98
N LEU A 214 1.50 -8.22 -7.99
CA LEU A 214 1.58 -8.79 -6.65
C LEU A 214 0.20 -8.83 -5.98
N ILE A 215 -0.66 -7.84 -6.23
CA ILE A 215 -2.06 -7.87 -5.80
C ILE A 215 -2.82 -8.99 -6.52
N SER A 216 -2.62 -9.15 -7.83
CA SER A 216 -3.23 -10.25 -8.62
C SER A 216 -2.88 -11.62 -8.05
N LEU A 217 -1.65 -11.83 -7.57
CA LEU A 217 -1.26 -13.09 -6.92
C LEU A 217 -2.10 -13.38 -5.67
N GLY A 218 -2.40 -12.37 -4.86
CA GLY A 218 -3.30 -12.51 -3.71
C GLY A 218 -4.72 -12.89 -4.13
N ILE A 219 -5.23 -12.23 -5.18
CA ILE A 219 -6.54 -12.54 -5.77
C ILE A 219 -6.59 -13.97 -6.32
N THR A 220 -5.53 -14.43 -6.99
CA THR A 220 -5.47 -15.82 -7.52
C THR A 220 -5.52 -16.87 -6.41
N ILE A 221 -4.94 -16.60 -5.24
CA ILE A 221 -4.89 -17.56 -4.14
C ILE A 221 -6.20 -17.57 -3.34
N PHE A 222 -6.82 -16.41 -3.12
CA PHE A 222 -7.94 -16.26 -2.18
C PHE A 222 -9.27 -15.85 -2.82
N GLY A 223 -9.30 -15.54 -4.12
CA GLY A 223 -10.46 -15.02 -4.84
C GLY A 223 -10.51 -13.48 -4.93
N MET A 224 -11.41 -12.95 -5.76
CA MET A 224 -11.62 -11.51 -5.91
C MET A 224 -12.48 -10.99 -4.74
N ASN A 225 -11.85 -10.87 -3.57
CA ASN A 225 -12.46 -10.38 -2.34
C ASN A 225 -11.47 -9.50 -1.52
N PRO A 226 -11.98 -8.72 -0.54
CA PRO A 226 -11.16 -7.83 0.29
C PRO A 226 -9.94 -8.47 0.93
N PHE A 227 -10.06 -9.72 1.40
CA PHE A 227 -8.91 -10.42 1.97
C PHE A 227 -7.85 -10.70 0.89
N GLY A 228 -8.26 -11.22 -0.27
CA GLY A 228 -7.37 -11.64 -1.34
C GLY A 228 -6.51 -10.50 -1.90
N TRP A 229 -7.11 -9.37 -2.25
CA TRP A 229 -6.34 -8.24 -2.80
C TRP A 229 -5.44 -7.54 -1.78
N ARG A 230 -5.72 -7.65 -0.48
CA ARG A 230 -4.88 -7.07 0.60
C ARG A 230 -3.79 -8.02 1.09
N PHE A 231 -3.92 -9.33 0.86
CA PHE A 231 -3.07 -10.36 1.45
C PHE A 231 -1.56 -10.13 1.20
N MET A 232 -1.18 -9.88 -0.05
CA MET A 232 0.24 -9.73 -0.41
C MET A 232 0.86 -8.47 0.19
N GLY A 233 0.07 -7.41 0.42
CA GLY A 233 0.51 -6.21 1.13
C GLY A 233 0.99 -6.53 2.55
N VAL A 234 0.22 -7.35 3.28
CA VAL A 234 0.56 -7.79 4.64
C VAL A 234 1.81 -8.67 4.65
N VAL A 235 1.94 -9.60 3.69
CA VAL A 235 3.13 -10.45 3.56
C VAL A 235 4.39 -9.61 3.36
N PHE A 236 4.38 -8.68 2.39
CA PHE A 236 5.53 -7.81 2.14
C PHE A 236 5.79 -6.86 3.31
N GLY A 237 4.73 -6.37 3.97
CA GLY A 237 4.84 -5.61 5.21
C GLY A 237 5.62 -6.38 6.28
N ALA A 238 5.24 -7.64 6.53
CA ALA A 238 5.92 -8.50 7.50
C ALA A 238 7.38 -8.80 7.11
N LEU A 239 7.69 -8.93 5.81
CA LEU A 239 9.06 -9.11 5.32
C LEU A 239 9.96 -7.88 5.50
N ILE A 240 9.39 -6.69 5.62
CA ILE A 240 10.16 -5.47 5.91
C ILE A 240 10.77 -5.53 7.32
N ILE A 241 10.11 -6.13 8.30
CA ILE A 241 10.59 -6.22 9.70
C ILE A 241 11.96 -6.91 9.81
N PRO A 242 12.16 -8.17 9.34
CA PRO A 242 13.46 -8.81 9.38
C PRO A 242 14.48 -8.09 8.48
N LEU A 243 14.03 -7.49 7.37
CA LEU A 243 14.90 -6.73 6.49
C LEU A 243 15.46 -5.48 7.18
N MET A 244 14.64 -4.77 7.97
CA MET A 244 15.09 -3.66 8.82
C MET A 244 16.05 -4.12 9.91
N TYR A 245 15.84 -5.31 10.49
CA TYR A 245 16.82 -5.91 11.39
C TYR A 245 18.17 -6.12 10.70
N PHE A 246 18.18 -6.73 9.52
CA PHE A 246 19.43 -6.98 8.79
C PHE A 246 20.12 -5.69 8.36
N LEU A 247 19.36 -4.70 7.87
CA LEU A 247 19.89 -3.40 7.49
C LEU A 247 20.50 -2.66 8.68
N GLY A 248 19.77 -2.54 9.79
CA GLY A 248 20.26 -1.90 11.02
C GLY A 248 21.48 -2.62 11.61
N LYS A 249 21.43 -3.95 11.72
CA LYS A 249 22.56 -4.75 12.22
C LYS A 249 23.81 -4.57 11.35
N LYS A 250 23.65 -4.60 10.02
CA LYS A 250 24.76 -4.46 9.08
C LYS A 250 25.37 -3.06 9.14
N LEU A 251 24.52 -2.03 9.26
CA LEU A 251 24.95 -0.63 9.26
C LEU A 251 25.69 -0.27 10.55
N PHE A 252 25.19 -0.73 11.70
CA PHE A 252 25.69 -0.32 13.00
C PHE A 252 26.64 -1.33 13.67
N GLY A 253 26.79 -2.54 13.12
CA GLY A 253 27.75 -3.56 13.58
C GLY A 253 27.33 -4.39 14.79
N GLU A 254 26.20 -4.07 15.43
CA GLU A 254 25.69 -4.78 16.62
C GLU A 254 24.22 -5.19 16.42
N SER A 255 23.83 -6.38 16.90
CA SER A 255 22.48 -6.92 16.68
C SER A 255 21.38 -6.12 17.36
N GLU A 256 21.68 -5.49 18.50
CA GLU A 256 20.75 -4.64 19.23
C GLU A 256 20.16 -3.53 18.35
N TYR A 257 20.99 -2.86 17.54
CA TYR A 257 20.54 -1.77 16.69
C TYR A 257 19.64 -2.26 15.54
N GLY A 258 19.88 -3.47 15.04
CA GLY A 258 18.95 -4.15 14.15
C GLY A 258 17.62 -4.44 14.84
N LEU A 259 17.65 -4.95 16.09
CA LEU A 259 16.43 -5.25 16.85
C LEU A 259 15.61 -3.99 17.13
N VAL A 260 16.26 -2.88 17.46
CA VAL A 260 15.61 -1.58 17.64
C VAL A 260 14.98 -1.10 16.32
N ALA A 261 15.68 -1.24 15.19
CA ALA A 261 15.13 -0.85 13.89
C ALA A 261 13.88 -1.67 13.51
N ALA A 262 13.93 -3.00 13.68
CA ALA A 262 12.80 -3.88 13.44
C ALA A 262 11.63 -3.62 14.40
N PHE A 263 11.92 -3.37 15.67
CA PHE A 263 10.90 -3.03 16.67
C PHE A 263 10.17 -1.74 16.28
N LEU A 264 10.91 -0.66 15.97
CA LEU A 264 10.31 0.61 15.57
C LEU A 264 9.48 0.46 14.29
N MET A 265 9.95 -0.32 13.32
CA MET A 265 9.20 -0.60 12.10
C MET A 265 7.89 -1.36 12.40
N THR A 266 7.92 -2.32 13.33
CA THR A 266 6.74 -3.13 13.71
C THR A 266 5.60 -2.26 14.27
N PHE A 267 5.93 -1.18 14.98
CA PHE A 267 4.96 -0.26 15.60
C PHE A 267 4.81 1.06 14.83
N GLU A 268 5.25 1.11 13.57
CA GLU A 268 5.09 2.27 12.72
C GLU A 268 3.69 2.27 12.08
N PHE A 269 2.99 3.40 12.18
CA PHE A 269 1.56 3.48 11.85
C PHE A 269 1.33 3.39 10.34
N MET A 270 2.10 4.14 9.56
CA MET A 270 1.96 4.18 8.12
C MET A 270 2.34 2.84 7.50
N HIS A 271 3.36 2.17 8.02
CA HIS A 271 3.73 0.81 7.64
C HIS A 271 2.57 -0.16 7.79
N PHE A 272 1.94 -0.15 8.97
CA PHE A 272 0.78 -1.01 9.26
C PHE A 272 -0.40 -0.71 8.33
N VAL A 273 -0.77 0.57 8.17
CA VAL A 273 -1.92 0.96 7.35
C VAL A 273 -1.67 0.65 5.86
N GLN A 274 -0.50 1.03 5.34
CA GLN A 274 -0.14 0.82 3.93
C GLN A 274 0.04 -0.66 3.58
N ALA A 275 0.35 -1.52 4.55
CA ALA A 275 0.39 -2.97 4.32
C ALA A 275 -1.00 -3.60 4.26
N ARG A 276 -2.00 -2.98 4.89
CA ARG A 276 -3.38 -3.50 4.98
C ARG A 276 -4.32 -3.02 3.88
N ILE A 277 -3.94 -2.01 3.11
CA ILE A 277 -4.71 -1.53 1.95
C ILE A 277 -4.04 -2.05 0.66
N ALA A 278 -4.82 -2.44 -0.34
CA ALA A 278 -4.31 -2.92 -1.62
C ALA A 278 -3.81 -1.77 -2.51
N THR A 279 -2.72 -1.13 -2.08
CA THR A 279 -1.93 -0.16 -2.86
C THR A 279 -0.54 -0.73 -3.13
N ILE A 280 0.23 -0.02 -3.97
CA ILE A 280 1.55 -0.48 -4.40
C ILE A 280 2.71 0.02 -3.53
N ASP A 281 2.43 0.87 -2.53
CA ASP A 281 3.47 1.57 -1.76
C ASP A 281 4.31 0.63 -0.87
N THR A 282 3.68 -0.36 -0.23
CA THR A 282 4.41 -1.34 0.60
C THR A 282 5.43 -2.15 -0.21
N TYR A 283 5.12 -2.50 -1.45
CA TYR A 283 6.03 -3.27 -2.30
C TYR A 283 7.26 -2.46 -2.70
N VAL A 284 7.10 -1.19 -3.08
CA VAL A 284 8.24 -0.34 -3.45
C VAL A 284 9.13 -0.05 -2.24
N VAL A 285 8.55 0.17 -1.06
CA VAL A 285 9.33 0.33 0.19
C VAL A 285 10.17 -0.91 0.48
N PHE A 286 9.60 -2.11 0.35
CA PHE A 286 10.35 -3.35 0.51
C PHE A 286 11.57 -3.42 -0.42
N PHE A 287 11.38 -3.18 -1.73
CA PHE A 287 12.48 -3.22 -2.69
C PHE A 287 13.50 -2.10 -2.49
N ILE A 288 13.10 -0.92 -2.01
CA ILE A 288 14.01 0.17 -1.61
C ILE A 288 14.91 -0.28 -0.47
N ILE A 289 14.35 -0.84 0.61
CA ILE A 289 15.16 -1.30 1.73
C ILE A 289 16.09 -2.43 1.28
N LEU A 290 15.61 -3.33 0.42
CA LEU A 290 16.37 -4.47 -0.08
C LEU A 290 17.56 -4.05 -0.97
N MET A 291 17.35 -3.11 -1.89
CA MET A 291 18.44 -2.61 -2.74
C MET A 291 19.49 -1.85 -1.93
N TYR A 292 19.08 -1.09 -0.90
CA TYR A 292 20.01 -0.41 0.02
C TYR A 292 20.75 -1.40 0.92
N TYR A 293 20.10 -2.47 1.37
CA TYR A 293 20.76 -3.53 2.13
C TYR A 293 21.87 -4.20 1.32
N PHE A 294 21.60 -4.59 0.07
CA PHE A 294 22.63 -5.21 -0.77
C PHE A 294 23.73 -4.23 -1.17
N MET A 295 23.40 -2.95 -1.40
CA MET A 295 24.41 -1.91 -1.57
C MET A 295 25.28 -1.77 -0.33
N LEU A 296 24.69 -1.77 0.87
CA LEU A 296 25.46 -1.75 2.12
C LEU A 296 26.37 -2.98 2.24
N VAL A 297 25.90 -4.17 1.84
CA VAL A 297 26.73 -5.38 1.77
C VAL A 297 27.91 -5.17 0.81
N TYR A 298 27.71 -4.57 -0.37
CA TYR A 298 28.79 -4.20 -1.29
C TYR A 298 29.80 -3.25 -0.64
N LEU A 299 29.32 -2.17 -0.01
CA LEU A 299 30.13 -1.17 0.69
C LEU A 299 30.90 -1.75 1.89
N SER A 300 30.46 -2.90 2.40
CA SER A 300 31.10 -3.61 3.51
C SER A 300 32.37 -4.36 3.13
N ILE A 301 32.49 -4.71 1.86
CA ILE A 301 33.54 -5.60 1.40
C ILE A 301 34.84 -4.78 1.39
N PRO A 302 35.91 -5.23 2.08
CA PRO A 302 37.20 -4.56 2.05
C PRO A 302 37.64 -4.30 0.61
N TYR A 303 38.46 -3.30 0.35
CA TYR A 303 38.96 -3.11 -1.01
C TYR A 303 40.05 -4.14 -1.34
N SER A 304 39.91 -4.87 -2.45
CA SER A 304 40.96 -5.71 -3.03
C SER A 304 40.90 -5.60 -4.55
N PRO A 305 41.91 -4.97 -5.18
CA PRO A 305 41.95 -4.81 -6.63
C PRO A 305 42.05 -6.13 -7.42
N SER A 306 42.59 -7.18 -6.82
CA SER A 306 42.78 -8.50 -7.45
C SER A 306 41.50 -9.35 -7.42
N GLU A 307 40.65 -9.18 -6.42
CA GLU A 307 39.47 -10.02 -6.16
C GLU A 307 38.17 -9.27 -6.45
N THR A 308 37.81 -9.06 -7.72
CA THR A 308 36.56 -8.37 -8.07
C THR A 308 35.31 -9.24 -7.89
N ARG A 309 35.45 -10.57 -7.94
CA ARG A 309 34.32 -11.52 -7.90
C ARG A 309 33.45 -11.39 -6.65
N ARG A 310 34.04 -11.09 -5.49
CA ARG A 310 33.31 -10.93 -4.22
C ARG A 310 32.31 -9.76 -4.22
N PHE A 311 32.51 -8.76 -5.08
CA PHE A 311 31.61 -7.61 -5.20
C PHE A 311 30.40 -7.89 -6.09
N LEU A 312 30.45 -8.93 -6.95
CA LEU A 312 29.48 -9.12 -8.01
C LEU A 312 28.10 -9.52 -7.48
N LEU A 313 28.01 -10.47 -6.55
CA LEU A 313 26.73 -10.94 -6.05
C LEU A 313 25.94 -9.83 -5.33
N PRO A 314 26.52 -9.06 -4.38
CA PRO A 314 25.80 -7.94 -3.77
C PRO A 314 25.38 -6.87 -4.76
N LEU A 315 26.21 -6.54 -5.76
CA LEU A 315 25.84 -5.59 -6.80
C LEU A 315 24.71 -6.10 -7.69
N PHE A 316 24.76 -7.38 -8.09
CA PHE A 316 23.68 -8.00 -8.84
C PHE A 316 22.37 -7.98 -8.07
N LEU A 317 22.38 -8.39 -6.80
CA LEU A 317 21.19 -8.39 -5.95
C LEU A 317 20.66 -6.98 -5.69
N SER A 318 21.55 -5.99 -5.53
CA SER A 318 21.18 -4.58 -5.43
C SER A 318 20.53 -4.07 -6.73
N GLY A 319 21.11 -4.39 -7.88
CA GLY A 319 20.62 -4.01 -9.20
C GLY A 319 19.30 -4.68 -9.58
N LEU A 320 19.16 -5.98 -9.30
CA LEU A 320 17.91 -6.71 -9.46
C LEU A 320 16.80 -6.12 -8.59
N SER A 321 17.09 -5.84 -7.31
CA SER A 321 16.13 -5.20 -6.40
C SER A 321 15.76 -3.79 -6.86
N PHE A 322 16.72 -3.06 -7.46
CA PHE A 322 16.48 -1.76 -8.09
C PHE A 322 15.51 -1.89 -9.28
N GLY A 323 15.74 -2.85 -10.18
CA GLY A 323 14.82 -3.15 -11.29
C GLY A 323 13.42 -3.47 -10.80
N LEU A 324 13.28 -4.36 -9.82
CA LEU A 324 11.99 -4.71 -9.21
C LEU A 324 11.31 -3.50 -8.58
N GLY A 325 12.03 -2.68 -7.81
CA GLY A 325 11.47 -1.47 -7.21
C GLY A 325 10.99 -0.45 -8.26
N ALA A 326 11.77 -0.24 -9.31
CA ALA A 326 11.37 0.63 -10.43
C ALA A 326 10.13 0.10 -11.15
N SER A 327 9.99 -1.24 -11.29
CA SER A 327 8.82 -1.90 -11.87
C SER A 327 7.56 -1.86 -10.99
N VAL A 328 7.66 -1.43 -9.74
CA VAL A 328 6.49 -1.14 -8.88
C VAL A 328 6.07 0.31 -9.02
N LYS A 329 6.99 1.25 -8.76
CA LYS A 329 6.72 2.70 -8.74
C LYS A 329 8.01 3.47 -9.03
N TRP A 330 7.91 4.60 -9.73
CA TRP A 330 9.09 5.42 -10.07
C TRP A 330 9.84 6.02 -8.87
N THR A 331 9.29 5.96 -7.66
CA THR A 331 10.05 6.23 -6.43
C THR A 331 11.23 5.26 -6.24
N GLY A 332 11.13 4.04 -6.79
CA GLY A 332 12.26 3.12 -6.90
C GLY A 332 13.41 3.65 -7.77
N ILE A 333 13.11 4.48 -8.78
CA ILE A 333 14.12 5.19 -9.60
C ILE A 333 14.84 6.24 -8.77
N TYR A 334 14.09 6.98 -7.94
CA TYR A 334 14.69 7.96 -7.04
C TYR A 334 15.66 7.28 -6.06
N ALA A 335 15.30 6.10 -5.56
CA ALA A 335 16.16 5.25 -4.74
C ALA A 335 17.46 4.84 -5.45
N GLY A 336 17.38 4.49 -6.73
CA GLY A 336 18.54 4.21 -7.59
C GLY A 336 19.51 5.40 -7.70
N GLY A 337 19.01 6.64 -7.69
CA GLY A 337 19.84 7.84 -7.61
C GLY A 337 20.73 7.88 -6.37
N GLY A 338 20.18 7.53 -5.20
CA GLY A 338 20.98 7.42 -3.97
C GLY A 338 21.97 6.26 -3.99
N LEU A 339 21.62 5.12 -4.61
CA LEU A 339 22.57 4.03 -4.84
C LEU A 339 23.77 4.48 -5.68
N ALA A 340 23.52 5.25 -6.74
CA ALA A 340 24.57 5.80 -7.59
C ALA A 340 25.51 6.70 -6.79
N VAL A 341 24.97 7.61 -5.97
CA VAL A 341 25.77 8.49 -5.10
C VAL A 341 26.64 7.66 -4.14
N LEU A 342 26.06 6.66 -3.46
CA LEU A 342 26.81 5.77 -2.57
C LEU A 342 27.94 5.02 -3.29
N PHE A 343 27.63 4.46 -4.46
CA PHE A 343 28.57 3.73 -5.29
C PHE A 343 29.74 4.62 -5.74
N PHE A 344 29.47 5.83 -6.24
CA PHE A 344 30.53 6.73 -6.70
C PHE A 344 31.38 7.28 -5.54
N LEU A 345 30.78 7.57 -4.38
CA LEU A 345 31.54 7.96 -3.19
C LEU A 345 32.51 6.85 -2.75
N ASP A 346 32.06 5.60 -2.80
CA ASP A 346 32.90 4.44 -2.52
C ASP A 346 34.03 4.25 -3.53
N LEU A 347 33.77 4.50 -4.83
CA LEU A 347 34.83 4.52 -5.84
C LEU A 347 35.88 5.61 -5.58
N VAL A 348 35.45 6.81 -5.16
CA VAL A 348 36.39 7.88 -4.79
C VAL A 348 37.24 7.46 -3.59
N LYS A 349 36.65 6.78 -2.60
CA LYS A 349 37.40 6.22 -1.46
C LYS A 349 38.46 5.21 -1.93
N LYS A 350 38.06 4.21 -2.73
CA LYS A 350 38.95 3.17 -3.26
C LYS A 350 40.09 3.75 -4.10
N ARG A 351 39.83 4.81 -4.88
CA ARG A 351 40.85 5.56 -5.63
C ARG A 351 41.91 6.17 -4.71
N LYS A 352 41.50 6.70 -3.56
CA LYS A 352 42.43 7.30 -2.58
C LYS A 352 43.24 6.25 -1.84
N GLU A 353 42.67 5.09 -1.56
CA GLU A 353 43.35 3.99 -0.86
C GLU A 353 44.43 3.31 -1.72
N ASN A 354 44.18 3.06 -3.00
CA ASN A 354 45.18 2.49 -3.91
C ASN A 354 45.05 3.07 -5.33
N PRO A 355 45.66 4.24 -5.61
CA PRO A 355 45.57 4.89 -6.91
C PRO A 355 46.12 4.05 -8.07
N SER A 356 47.20 3.31 -7.84
CA SER A 356 47.90 2.51 -8.87
C SER A 356 47.04 1.39 -9.44
N SER A 357 46.25 0.71 -8.60
CA SER A 357 45.42 -0.42 -9.04
C SER A 357 43.96 -0.05 -9.33
N PHE A 358 43.56 1.20 -9.04
CA PHE A 358 42.19 1.66 -9.19
C PHE A 358 41.67 1.57 -10.62
N ALA A 359 42.46 2.01 -11.61
CA ALA A 359 42.06 1.96 -13.02
C ALA A 359 41.78 0.51 -13.49
N THR A 360 42.62 -0.44 -13.08
CA THR A 360 42.44 -1.87 -13.37
C THR A 360 41.19 -2.43 -12.70
N PHE A 361 40.92 -2.04 -11.45
CA PHE A 361 39.69 -2.40 -10.76
C PHE A 361 38.45 -1.89 -11.49
N CYS A 362 38.43 -0.61 -11.89
CA CYS A 362 37.32 -0.02 -12.63
C CYS A 362 37.08 -0.69 -13.97
N LYS A 363 38.14 -0.98 -14.75
CA LYS A 363 38.03 -1.73 -16.02
C LYS A 363 37.37 -3.10 -15.82
N LYS A 364 37.73 -3.81 -14.75
CA LYS A 364 37.14 -5.12 -14.42
C LYS A 364 35.68 -5.02 -13.94
N MET A 365 35.34 -3.98 -13.19
CA MET A 365 33.99 -3.81 -12.62
C MET A 365 32.98 -3.20 -13.58
N PHE A 366 33.42 -2.32 -14.48
CA PHE A 366 32.57 -1.56 -15.40
C PHE A 366 31.52 -2.40 -16.15
N PRO A 367 31.87 -3.50 -16.86
CA PRO A 367 30.87 -4.30 -17.57
C PRO A 367 29.81 -4.88 -16.64
N TRP A 368 30.19 -5.26 -15.42
CA TRP A 368 29.25 -5.76 -14.41
C TRP A 368 28.34 -4.67 -13.87
N CYS A 369 28.86 -3.46 -13.66
CA CYS A 369 28.03 -2.33 -13.23
C CYS A 369 26.99 -1.98 -14.30
N VAL A 370 27.37 -1.96 -15.59
CA VAL A 370 26.42 -1.74 -16.69
C VAL A 370 25.39 -2.87 -16.75
N LEU A 371 25.84 -4.13 -16.64
CA LEU A 371 24.94 -5.28 -16.63
C LEU A 371 23.92 -5.18 -15.47
N PHE A 372 24.39 -4.93 -14.25
CA PHE A 372 23.54 -5.02 -13.06
C PHE A 372 22.69 -3.79 -12.79
N PHE A 373 23.11 -2.58 -13.21
CA PHE A 373 22.37 -1.34 -12.92
C PHE A 373 21.73 -0.69 -14.15
N ILE A 374 21.97 -1.22 -15.36
CA ILE A 374 21.31 -0.75 -16.58
C ILE A 374 20.57 -1.90 -17.26
N ILE A 375 21.28 -2.95 -17.68
CA ILE A 375 20.69 -4.01 -18.51
C ILE A 375 19.66 -4.83 -17.72
N VAL A 376 20.02 -5.33 -16.53
CA VAL A 376 19.12 -6.14 -15.69
C VAL A 376 17.88 -5.34 -15.26
N PRO A 377 17.98 -4.09 -14.74
CA PRO A 377 16.81 -3.31 -14.40
C PRO A 377 15.90 -3.02 -15.58
N LEU A 378 16.46 -2.63 -16.74
CA LEU A 378 15.66 -2.39 -17.95
C LEU A 378 14.99 -3.67 -18.44
N PHE A 379 15.69 -4.80 -18.41
CA PHE A 379 15.12 -6.08 -18.78
C PHE A 379 13.95 -6.45 -17.87
N VAL A 380 14.13 -6.38 -16.55
CA VAL A 380 13.08 -6.68 -15.56
C VAL A 380 11.89 -5.73 -15.72
N TYR A 381 12.15 -4.44 -15.96
CA TYR A 381 11.10 -3.44 -16.18
C TYR A 381 10.26 -3.76 -17.42
N CYS A 382 10.90 -3.98 -18.57
CA CYS A 382 10.21 -4.34 -19.81
C CYS A 382 9.50 -5.69 -19.71
N LEU A 383 10.09 -6.66 -19.01
CA LEU A 383 9.53 -8.01 -18.87
C LEU A 383 8.11 -7.99 -18.28
N PHE A 384 7.88 -7.17 -17.24
CA PHE A 384 6.57 -7.10 -16.62
C PHE A 384 5.51 -6.44 -17.49
N TYR A 385 5.89 -5.50 -18.38
CA TYR A 385 4.95 -4.98 -19.37
C TYR A 385 4.58 -6.04 -20.40
N VAL A 386 5.55 -6.83 -20.89
CA VAL A 386 5.31 -7.86 -21.91
C VAL A 386 4.37 -8.95 -21.42
N PHE A 387 4.47 -9.37 -20.16
CA PHE A 387 3.66 -10.47 -19.64
C PHE A 387 2.23 -10.07 -19.22
N PHE A 388 1.97 -8.80 -18.91
CA PHE A 388 0.74 -8.42 -18.20
C PHE A 388 -0.06 -7.31 -18.85
N LEU A 389 0.48 -6.62 -19.86
CA LEU A 389 -0.38 -5.83 -20.73
C LEU A 389 -1.16 -6.75 -21.67
N PRO A 390 -2.45 -6.46 -21.93
CA PRO A 390 -3.24 -7.23 -22.87
C PRO A 390 -2.65 -7.23 -24.28
N GLY A 391 -2.58 -8.42 -24.88
CA GLY A 391 -2.13 -8.60 -26.26
C GLY A 391 -0.62 -8.45 -26.48
N PRO A 392 -0.16 -8.58 -27.74
CA PRO A 392 1.26 -8.54 -28.07
C PRO A 392 1.87 -7.16 -27.76
N THR A 393 2.74 -7.10 -26.76
CA THR A 393 3.40 -5.86 -26.33
C THR A 393 4.82 -5.77 -26.87
N GLY A 394 5.08 -4.79 -27.72
CA GLY A 394 6.41 -4.50 -28.26
C GLY A 394 7.12 -3.36 -27.52
N ILE A 395 8.40 -3.14 -27.85
CA ILE A 395 9.19 -2.04 -27.25
C ILE A 395 8.59 -0.65 -27.51
N ARG A 396 7.91 -0.48 -28.65
CA ARG A 396 7.23 0.78 -29.02
C ARG A 396 6.05 1.06 -28.09
N ASP A 397 5.31 0.03 -27.71
CA ASP A 397 4.15 0.14 -26.82
C ASP A 397 4.62 0.45 -25.40
N ILE A 398 5.66 -0.23 -24.92
CA ILE A 398 6.29 0.06 -23.62
C ILE A 398 6.75 1.52 -23.57
N TRP A 399 7.43 1.99 -24.60
CA TRP A 399 7.88 3.39 -24.71
C TRP A 399 6.70 4.37 -24.71
N ARG A 400 5.63 4.08 -25.45
CA ARG A 400 4.40 4.88 -25.46
C ARG A 400 3.79 4.98 -24.07
N HIS A 401 3.70 3.86 -23.33
CA HIS A 401 3.22 3.85 -21.95
C HIS A 401 4.09 4.73 -21.05
N GLN A 402 5.42 4.72 -21.20
CA GLN A 402 6.29 5.60 -20.41
C GLN A 402 6.01 7.08 -20.67
N LEU A 403 5.84 7.45 -21.95
CA LEU A 403 5.49 8.81 -22.33
C LEU A 403 4.11 9.21 -21.80
N GLN A 404 3.12 8.32 -21.86
CA GLN A 404 1.79 8.56 -21.31
C GLN A 404 1.87 8.76 -19.79
N MET A 405 2.56 7.89 -19.05
CA MET A 405 2.71 8.02 -17.59
C MET A 405 3.42 9.32 -17.22
N PHE A 406 4.49 9.67 -17.93
CA PHE A 406 5.21 10.92 -17.71
C PHE A 406 4.30 12.13 -17.97
N ASN A 407 3.54 12.12 -19.08
CA ASN A 407 2.61 13.19 -19.42
C ASN A 407 1.50 13.33 -18.38
N TYR A 408 0.94 12.22 -17.89
CA TYR A 408 -0.05 12.23 -16.82
C TYR A 408 0.52 12.87 -15.55
N HIS A 409 1.66 12.40 -15.04
CA HIS A 409 2.23 12.92 -13.80
C HIS A 409 2.75 14.35 -13.93
N SER A 410 3.28 14.76 -15.09
CA SER A 410 3.79 16.13 -15.29
C SER A 410 2.70 17.18 -15.49
N LYS A 411 1.49 16.76 -15.92
CA LYS A 411 0.37 17.66 -16.25
C LYS A 411 -0.85 17.47 -15.35
N LEU A 412 -0.73 16.69 -14.27
CA LEU A 412 -1.83 16.44 -13.34
C LEU A 412 -2.19 17.73 -12.59
N GLU A 413 -3.32 18.32 -12.96
CA GLU A 413 -3.96 19.43 -12.25
C GLU A 413 -5.25 18.93 -11.62
N ALA A 414 -5.24 18.79 -10.29
CA ALA A 414 -6.38 18.33 -9.50
C ALA A 414 -6.34 18.94 -8.10
N THR A 415 -7.49 19.01 -7.44
CA THR A 415 -7.58 19.40 -6.03
C THR A 415 -8.12 18.24 -5.22
N HIS A 416 -7.63 18.09 -3.98
CA HIS A 416 -8.14 17.07 -3.06
C HIS A 416 -8.06 17.58 -1.62
N PRO A 417 -9.11 17.43 -0.80
CA PRO A 417 -9.17 17.99 0.55
C PRO A 417 -8.08 17.41 1.48
N PHE A 418 -7.64 16.17 1.26
CA PHE A 418 -6.58 15.54 2.07
C PHE A 418 -5.17 15.64 1.46
N SER A 419 -5.00 16.45 0.41
CA SER A 419 -3.66 16.71 -0.13
C SER A 419 -2.76 17.43 0.86
N SER A 420 -1.46 17.17 0.77
CA SER A 420 -0.46 17.73 1.67
C SER A 420 0.88 17.88 0.93
N PRO A 421 1.52 19.06 0.93
CA PRO A 421 2.81 19.27 0.30
C PRO A 421 3.96 18.63 1.10
N TRP A 422 5.10 18.42 0.43
CA TRP A 422 6.29 17.72 0.94
C TRP A 422 6.79 18.18 2.31
N TRP A 423 6.69 19.47 2.61
CA TRP A 423 7.18 20.06 3.87
C TRP A 423 6.26 19.74 5.07
N GLN A 424 4.99 19.39 4.83
CA GLN A 424 4.04 19.03 5.90
C GLN A 424 4.26 17.62 6.42
N TRP A 425 4.87 16.73 5.62
CA TRP A 425 4.93 15.30 5.94
C TRP A 425 5.74 15.00 7.20
N PRO A 426 6.99 15.49 7.37
CA PRO A 426 7.79 15.19 8.57
C PRO A 426 7.08 15.56 9.89
N LEU A 427 6.28 16.63 9.85
CA LEU A 427 5.54 17.15 11.00
C LEU A 427 4.15 16.52 11.16
N MET A 428 3.74 15.68 10.20
CA MET A 428 2.41 15.07 10.13
C MET A 428 1.28 16.10 10.20
N ILE A 429 1.45 17.27 9.59
CA ILE A 429 0.46 18.35 9.69
C ILE A 429 -0.89 17.91 9.11
N ARG A 430 -0.89 17.22 7.96
CA ARG A 430 -2.12 16.78 7.31
C ARG A 430 -2.04 15.29 6.94
N PRO A 431 -2.59 14.41 7.79
CA PRO A 431 -2.81 13.01 7.46
C PRO A 431 -3.75 12.83 6.27
N ILE A 432 -3.74 11.63 5.70
CA ILE A 432 -4.72 11.23 4.68
C ILE A 432 -5.74 10.26 5.27
N TRP A 433 -7.02 10.58 5.09
CA TRP A 433 -8.13 9.76 5.53
C TRP A 433 -8.55 8.81 4.41
N LEU A 434 -8.47 7.51 4.67
CA LEU A 434 -8.68 6.46 3.67
C LEU A 434 -10.11 5.91 3.71
N TYR A 435 -10.69 5.77 4.91
CA TYR A 435 -11.99 5.13 5.07
C TYR A 435 -12.82 5.75 6.20
N GLN A 436 -14.12 5.86 5.95
CA GLN A 436 -15.14 6.26 6.91
C GLN A 436 -16.24 5.19 6.97
N GLY A 437 -16.46 4.62 8.16
CA GLY A 437 -17.61 3.78 8.42
C GLY A 437 -18.92 4.57 8.40
N LYS A 438 -19.94 4.02 7.74
CA LYS A 438 -21.29 4.60 7.62
C LYS A 438 -22.28 3.84 8.49
N GLY A 439 -23.39 4.51 8.84
CA GLY A 439 -24.54 3.98 9.57
C GLY A 439 -24.22 3.15 10.82
N LEU A 440 -23.23 3.59 11.57
CA LEU A 440 -22.84 3.01 12.86
C LEU A 440 -23.77 3.49 13.98
N PRO A 441 -23.83 2.79 15.12
CA PRO A 441 -24.59 3.23 16.29
C PRO A 441 -24.22 4.67 16.73
N PRO A 442 -25.18 5.45 17.28
CA PRO A 442 -24.90 6.80 17.75
C PRO A 442 -23.69 6.88 18.68
N GLY A 443 -22.78 7.81 18.39
CA GLY A 443 -21.56 8.01 19.18
C GLY A 443 -20.41 7.05 18.87
N GLN A 444 -20.56 6.14 17.90
CA GLN A 444 -19.49 5.27 17.41
C GLN A 444 -19.01 5.71 16.02
N ILE A 445 -17.75 5.43 15.73
CA ILE A 445 -17.11 5.66 14.42
C ILE A 445 -16.21 4.48 14.07
N SER A 446 -15.95 4.30 12.78
CA SER A 446 -14.91 3.44 12.24
C SER A 446 -14.14 4.25 11.20
N SER A 447 -12.81 4.17 11.26
CA SER A 447 -11.94 5.06 10.50
C SER A 447 -10.62 4.38 10.18
N ILE A 448 -10.10 4.62 8.98
CA ILE A 448 -8.72 4.26 8.61
C ILE A 448 -8.02 5.52 8.14
N VAL A 449 -7.00 5.96 8.88
CA VAL A 449 -6.16 7.11 8.54
C VAL A 449 -4.72 6.65 8.37
N SER A 450 -4.08 7.07 7.28
CA SER A 450 -2.64 6.89 7.09
C SER A 450 -1.89 8.12 7.59
N LEU A 451 -1.23 7.94 8.74
CA LEU A 451 -0.32 8.90 9.37
C LEU A 451 0.86 8.16 9.97
N GLY A 452 1.85 8.91 10.44
CA GLY A 452 3.02 8.36 11.11
C GLY A 452 2.81 8.09 12.60
N ASN A 453 3.65 7.22 13.17
CA ASN A 453 3.77 7.13 14.63
C ASN A 453 4.44 8.41 15.17
N PRO A 454 3.79 9.22 16.03
CA PRO A 454 4.36 10.48 16.50
C PRO A 454 5.73 10.38 17.17
N ALA A 455 5.99 9.29 17.90
CA ALA A 455 7.32 9.07 18.47
C ALA A 455 8.38 8.92 17.38
N ILE A 456 8.06 8.19 16.30
CA ILE A 456 8.99 7.91 15.20
C ILE A 456 9.11 9.11 14.25
N TRP A 457 8.02 9.78 13.90
CA TRP A 457 8.05 10.86 12.92
C TRP A 457 8.61 12.13 13.53
N TRP A 458 8.07 12.62 14.64
CA TRP A 458 8.61 13.81 15.30
C TRP A 458 9.99 13.55 15.90
N GLY A 459 10.21 12.36 16.49
CA GLY A 459 11.53 11.95 16.94
C GLY A 459 12.54 11.88 15.79
N GLY A 460 12.16 11.30 14.65
CA GLY A 460 12.98 11.23 13.45
C GLY A 460 13.30 12.62 12.87
N THR A 461 12.34 13.54 12.86
CA THR A 461 12.56 14.93 12.43
C THR A 461 13.54 15.66 13.36
N LEU A 462 13.37 15.54 14.67
CA LEU A 462 14.30 16.14 15.63
C LEU A 462 15.72 15.56 15.48
N VAL A 463 15.83 14.23 15.35
CA VAL A 463 17.11 13.56 15.16
C VAL A 463 17.74 13.95 13.82
N LEU A 464 16.96 14.10 12.75
CA LEU A 464 17.45 14.59 11.47
C LEU A 464 18.10 15.96 11.65
N LEU A 465 17.41 16.92 12.27
CA LEU A 465 17.95 18.26 12.52
C LEU A 465 19.23 18.22 13.38
N PHE A 466 19.22 17.45 14.47
CA PHE A 466 20.40 17.27 15.32
C PHE A 466 21.57 16.62 14.59
N SER A 467 21.30 15.67 13.69
CA SER A 467 22.34 14.99 12.93
C SER A 467 23.10 15.91 11.97
N LEU A 468 22.47 17.01 11.55
CA LEU A 468 23.04 18.00 10.64
C LEU A 468 23.84 19.09 11.37
N ILE A 469 23.50 19.38 12.64
CA ILE A 469 24.06 20.52 13.37
C ILE A 469 25.09 20.08 14.42
N LEU A 470 24.87 18.95 15.10
CA LEU A 470 25.69 18.55 16.24
C LEU A 470 26.95 17.80 15.79
N PRO A 471 28.16 18.25 16.21
CA PRO A 471 29.43 17.61 15.83
C PRO A 471 29.53 16.12 16.22
N LEU A 472 28.76 15.71 17.24
CA LEU A 472 28.71 14.32 17.69
C LEU A 472 28.18 13.36 16.62
N PHE A 473 27.29 13.82 15.74
CA PHE A 473 26.71 13.03 14.66
C PHE A 473 27.48 13.17 13.35
N LEU A 474 28.08 14.34 13.09
CA LEU A 474 28.82 14.60 11.85
C LEU A 474 30.05 13.71 11.65
N LYS A 475 30.54 13.05 12.70
CA LYS A 475 31.65 12.09 12.65
C LYS A 475 31.18 10.64 12.46
N GLU A 476 29.87 10.40 12.41
CA GLU A 476 29.31 9.05 12.37
C GLU A 476 29.37 8.44 11.00
N LYS A 477 29.92 7.23 10.95
CA LYS A 477 30.17 6.56 9.70
C LYS A 477 28.90 6.11 8.96
N ALA A 478 27.85 5.81 9.71
CA ALA A 478 26.55 5.42 9.19
C ALA A 478 25.74 6.62 8.65
N LEU A 479 26.03 7.85 9.10
CA LEU A 479 25.18 9.01 8.81
C LEU A 479 25.07 9.32 7.31
N PRO A 480 26.17 9.35 6.51
CA PRO A 480 26.06 9.62 5.08
C PRO A 480 25.19 8.59 4.34
N PHE A 481 25.28 7.30 4.69
CA PHE A 481 24.43 6.27 4.11
C PHE A 481 22.95 6.54 4.34
N ILE A 482 22.60 6.88 5.59
CA ILE A 482 21.21 7.18 5.99
C ILE A 482 20.70 8.45 5.30
N LEU A 483 21.49 9.53 5.30
CA LEU A 483 21.10 10.80 4.69
C LEU A 483 20.96 10.69 3.17
N ILE A 484 21.86 9.97 2.48
CA ILE A 484 21.75 9.77 1.04
C ILE A 484 20.49 8.97 0.70
N GLY A 485 20.19 7.92 1.46
CA GLY A 485 18.95 7.15 1.28
C GLY A 485 17.70 7.98 1.54
N PHE A 486 17.68 8.75 2.63
CA PHE A 486 16.59 9.67 2.96
C PHE A 486 16.38 10.73 1.87
N LEU A 487 17.45 11.45 1.49
CA LEU A 487 17.38 12.52 0.50
C LEU A 487 16.99 11.99 -0.88
N ALA A 488 17.43 10.80 -1.25
CA ALA A 488 17.01 10.15 -2.49
C ALA A 488 15.49 9.96 -2.54
N GLN A 489 14.82 9.72 -1.41
CA GLN A 489 13.37 9.57 -1.35
C GLN A 489 12.62 10.90 -1.17
N TYR A 490 13.22 11.85 -0.47
CA TYR A 490 12.54 13.08 -0.07
C TYR A 490 12.76 14.25 -1.04
N LEU A 491 14.00 14.47 -1.50
CA LEU A 491 14.36 15.65 -2.28
C LEU A 491 13.62 15.76 -3.63
N PRO A 492 13.35 14.67 -4.38
CA PRO A 492 12.59 14.77 -5.61
C PRO A 492 11.21 15.42 -5.43
N TRP A 493 10.55 15.17 -4.29
CA TRP A 493 9.22 15.74 -4.00
C TRP A 493 9.23 17.26 -3.81
N VAL A 494 10.38 17.86 -3.47
CA VAL A 494 10.53 19.32 -3.39
C VAL A 494 10.32 19.97 -4.75
N LEU A 495 10.65 19.25 -5.82
CA LEU A 495 10.59 19.72 -7.21
C LEU A 495 9.31 19.31 -7.93
N VAL A 496 8.41 18.57 -7.27
CA VAL A 496 7.17 18.04 -7.88
C VAL A 496 6.02 19.00 -7.57
N PRO A 497 5.45 19.71 -8.57
CA PRO A 497 4.43 20.72 -8.35
C PRO A 497 3.00 20.15 -8.25
N ARG A 498 2.79 18.90 -8.68
CA ARG A 498 1.45 18.28 -8.72
C ARG A 498 0.90 17.98 -7.32
N LEU A 499 -0.37 17.60 -7.30
CA LEU A 499 -1.04 17.10 -6.11
C LEU A 499 -0.27 15.92 -5.46
N THR A 500 -0.03 16.02 -4.15
CA THR A 500 0.71 15.02 -3.36
C THR A 500 0.06 14.81 -1.99
N PHE A 501 0.47 13.72 -1.33
CA PHE A 501 -0.12 13.19 -0.11
C PHE A 501 0.95 12.64 0.83
N ILE A 502 0.65 12.60 2.12
CA ILE A 502 1.61 12.19 3.17
C ILE A 502 2.18 10.77 2.98
N TYR A 503 1.44 9.84 2.37
CA TYR A 503 1.92 8.48 2.13
C TYR A 503 3.15 8.43 1.20
N HIS A 504 3.41 9.47 0.40
CA HIS A 504 4.64 9.55 -0.41
C HIS A 504 5.91 9.57 0.46
N PHE A 505 5.78 10.05 1.71
CA PHE A 505 6.86 10.05 2.69
C PHE A 505 7.17 8.65 3.23
N TYR A 506 6.32 7.64 3.01
CA TYR A 506 6.52 6.27 3.50
C TYR A 506 7.87 5.69 3.06
N ASN A 507 8.31 5.99 1.82
CA ASN A 507 9.63 5.60 1.30
C ASN A 507 10.81 6.12 2.15
N SER A 508 10.62 7.24 2.86
CA SER A 508 11.63 7.87 3.70
C SER A 508 11.65 7.32 5.13
N VAL A 509 10.57 6.69 5.58
CA VAL A 509 10.38 6.19 6.96
C VAL A 509 11.47 5.19 7.40
N PRO A 510 11.90 4.22 6.58
CA PRO A 510 12.99 3.31 6.97
C PRO A 510 14.28 4.05 7.35
N PHE A 511 14.61 5.13 6.62
CA PHE A 511 15.80 5.94 6.90
C PHE A 511 15.61 6.83 8.14
N TYR A 512 14.38 7.29 8.41
CA TYR A 512 14.02 7.95 9.67
C TYR A 512 14.25 7.03 10.88
N ILE A 513 13.83 5.78 10.78
CA ILE A 513 14.07 4.78 11.82
C ILE A 513 15.58 4.58 12.03
N LEU A 514 16.37 4.48 10.95
CA LEU A 514 17.84 4.37 11.07
C LEU A 514 18.47 5.61 11.72
N LEU A 515 17.97 6.82 11.46
CA LEU A 515 18.41 8.03 12.17
C LEU A 515 18.16 7.91 13.67
N ILE A 516 16.95 7.48 14.06
CA ILE A 516 16.61 7.24 15.47
C ILE A 516 17.53 6.19 16.08
N VAL A 517 17.82 5.11 15.37
CA VAL A 517 18.75 4.07 15.84
C VAL A 517 20.16 4.64 16.03
N LEU A 518 20.63 5.51 15.13
CA LEU A 518 21.90 6.20 15.28
C LEU A 518 21.93 7.07 16.55
N PHE A 519 20.84 7.79 16.84
CA PHE A 519 20.68 8.56 18.08
C PHE A 519 20.66 7.66 19.32
N TYR A 520 19.85 6.59 19.29
CA TYR A 520 19.78 5.59 20.35
C TYR A 520 21.17 5.04 20.67
N ARG A 521 21.94 4.65 19.64
CA ARG A 521 23.32 4.17 19.78
C ARG A 521 24.21 5.20 20.46
N LYS A 522 24.12 6.46 20.06
CA LYS A 522 24.93 7.54 20.63
C LYS A 522 24.65 7.77 22.09
N ILE A 523 23.38 7.84 22.48
CA ILE A 523 23.01 8.00 23.88
C ILE A 523 23.44 6.77 24.68
N ARG A 524 23.24 5.56 24.15
CA ARG A 524 23.64 4.32 24.83
C ARG A 524 25.14 4.23 25.10
N LYS A 525 25.99 4.58 24.10
CA LYS A 525 27.46 4.52 24.22
C LYS A 525 28.02 5.65 25.07
N ASN A 526 27.54 6.88 24.91
CA ASN A 526 28.14 8.06 25.55
C ASN A 526 27.49 8.44 26.89
N TYR A 527 26.23 8.08 27.10
CA TYR A 527 25.46 8.45 28.28
C TYR A 527 24.68 7.26 28.84
N PRO A 528 25.36 6.22 29.35
CA PRO A 528 24.74 4.97 29.78
C PRO A 528 23.70 5.17 30.91
N ARG A 529 23.76 6.27 31.66
CA ARG A 529 22.74 6.63 32.67
C ARG A 529 21.33 6.78 32.09
N TYR A 530 21.21 7.07 30.79
CA TYR A 530 19.91 7.26 30.11
C TYR A 530 19.39 6.01 29.41
N LYS A 531 19.95 4.82 29.68
CA LYS A 531 19.46 3.55 29.10
C LYS A 531 17.96 3.32 29.37
N SER A 532 17.47 3.65 30.56
CA SER A 532 16.05 3.52 30.89
C SER A 532 15.16 4.44 30.04
N PHE A 533 15.65 5.64 29.69
CA PHE A 533 14.93 6.55 28.78
C PHE A 533 14.83 5.96 27.37
N LEU A 534 15.90 5.33 26.89
CA LEU A 534 15.91 4.67 25.60
C LEU A 534 14.89 3.51 25.54
N PHE A 535 14.78 2.72 26.61
CA PHE A 535 13.74 1.69 26.71
C PHE A 535 12.34 2.32 26.79
N GLY A 536 12.17 3.38 27.58
CA GLY A 536 10.92 4.13 27.67
C GLY A 536 10.45 4.69 26.32
N TYR A 537 11.37 5.13 25.46
CA TYR A 537 11.06 5.56 24.09
C TYR A 537 10.50 4.43 23.23
N LEU A 538 11.05 3.21 23.32
CA LEU A 538 10.51 2.05 22.61
C LEU A 538 9.12 1.66 23.14
N VAL A 539 8.95 1.66 24.46
CA VAL A 539 7.64 1.44 25.08
C VAL A 539 6.63 2.49 24.64
N LEU A 540 7.03 3.77 24.54
CA LEU A 540 6.18 4.84 24.04
C LEU A 540 5.76 4.59 22.58
N ALA A 541 6.68 4.22 21.69
CA ALA A 541 6.36 3.94 20.30
C ALA A 541 5.32 2.80 20.18
N ALA A 542 5.48 1.72 20.94
CA ALA A 542 4.52 0.62 20.99
C ALA A 542 3.19 1.02 21.63
N PHE A 543 3.21 1.76 22.74
CA PHE A 543 2.02 2.27 23.40
C PHE A 543 1.18 3.14 22.46
N LEU A 544 1.81 4.06 21.72
CA LEU A 544 1.12 4.89 20.75
C LEU A 544 0.47 4.05 19.64
N PHE A 545 1.09 2.96 19.20
CA PHE A 545 0.47 2.05 18.23
C PHE A 545 -0.85 1.48 18.76
N PHE A 546 -0.86 0.98 20.00
CA PHE A 546 -2.10 0.47 20.60
C PHE A 546 -3.15 1.56 20.85
N LEU A 547 -2.71 2.76 21.24
CA LEU A 547 -3.59 3.92 21.44
C LEU A 547 -4.30 4.32 20.14
N PHE A 548 -3.56 4.37 19.02
CA PHE A 548 -4.10 4.75 17.71
C PHE A 548 -4.69 3.58 16.93
N TYR A 549 -4.47 2.33 17.36
CA TYR A 549 -4.88 1.12 16.63
C TYR A 549 -6.29 1.20 16.04
N PRO A 550 -7.34 1.64 16.78
CA PRO A 550 -8.70 1.66 16.22
C PRO A 550 -8.86 2.49 14.95
N VAL A 551 -8.19 3.66 14.87
CA VAL A 551 -8.25 4.55 13.69
C VAL A 551 -7.24 4.19 12.61
N LEU A 552 -6.37 3.22 12.87
CA LEU A 552 -5.44 2.64 11.90
C LEU A 552 -6.00 1.37 11.26
N SER A 553 -6.78 0.58 12.00
CA SER A 553 -7.28 -0.73 11.57
C SER A 553 -8.70 -0.70 11.01
N GLY A 554 -9.50 0.32 11.32
CA GLY A 554 -10.92 0.38 10.98
C GLY A 554 -11.84 -0.17 12.07
N GLU A 555 -11.33 -0.46 13.28
CA GLU A 555 -12.17 -0.93 14.38
C GLU A 555 -13.19 0.13 14.81
N ILE A 556 -14.36 -0.35 15.24
CA ILE A 556 -15.42 0.50 15.74
C ILE A 556 -15.03 0.98 17.14
N VAL A 557 -15.03 2.30 17.33
CA VAL A 557 -14.61 2.95 18.58
C VAL A 557 -15.50 4.14 18.90
N SER A 558 -15.55 4.52 20.17
CA SER A 558 -16.25 5.73 20.59
C SER A 558 -15.69 6.99 19.92
N LYS A 559 -16.58 7.81 19.36
CA LYS A 559 -16.27 9.14 18.83
C LYS A 559 -15.60 10.03 19.89
N ASN A 560 -16.04 9.94 21.15
CA ASN A 560 -15.49 10.72 22.25
C ASN A 560 -14.03 10.33 22.55
N TYR A 561 -13.71 9.04 22.48
CA TYR A 561 -12.33 8.56 22.64
C TYR A 561 -11.41 9.18 21.59
N VAL A 562 -11.81 9.12 20.30
CA VAL A 562 -11.01 9.67 19.21
C VAL A 562 -10.88 11.19 19.30
N ALA A 563 -11.96 11.90 19.63
CA ALA A 563 -11.95 13.34 19.80
C ALA A 563 -11.05 13.81 20.95
N THR A 564 -11.04 13.08 22.07
CA THR A 564 -10.32 13.45 23.29
C THR A 564 -8.85 13.06 23.25
N TYR A 565 -8.54 11.84 22.79
CA TYR A 565 -7.21 11.24 22.95
C TYR A 565 -6.38 11.17 21.68
N LEU A 566 -6.99 11.20 20.49
CA LEU A 566 -6.26 10.95 19.23
C LEU A 566 -6.11 12.20 18.35
N ARG A 567 -7.02 13.18 18.46
CA ARG A 567 -6.96 14.43 17.69
C ARG A 567 -5.98 15.43 18.32
N TRP A 568 -4.68 15.19 18.15
CA TRP A 568 -3.63 16.03 18.72
C TRP A 568 -3.42 17.33 17.95
N LEU A 569 -3.64 17.32 16.63
CA LEU A 569 -3.64 18.53 15.79
C LEU A 569 -5.05 18.81 15.24
N PRO A 570 -5.46 20.08 15.11
CA PRO A 570 -6.78 20.42 14.56
C PRO A 570 -7.01 19.91 13.14
N SER A 571 -5.93 19.77 12.37
CA SER A 571 -5.93 19.25 11.01
C SER A 571 -6.10 17.73 10.90
N TRP A 572 -5.99 16.99 12.02
CA TRP A 572 -6.14 15.53 12.02
C TRP A 572 -7.62 15.13 11.97
N THR A 573 -8.01 14.67 10.78
CA THR A 573 -9.39 14.25 10.49
C THR A 573 -9.49 12.73 10.59
N PHE A 574 -10.28 12.26 11.56
CA PHE A 574 -10.61 10.84 11.76
C PHE A 574 -12.10 10.54 11.51
N PHE A 575 -12.94 11.58 11.51
CA PHE A 575 -14.38 11.52 11.29
C PHE A 575 -14.88 12.93 10.97
N ILE A 576 -16.02 13.00 10.28
CA ILE A 576 -16.78 14.24 10.07
C ILE A 576 -18.04 14.17 10.95
N ASN A 577 -18.47 15.33 11.45
CA ASN A 577 -19.67 15.45 12.29
C ASN A 577 -20.95 15.42 11.47
#